data_AF-A0AAD6BNL4-F1
#
_entry.id   AF-A0AAD6BNL4-F1
#
_cell.length_a   1.000
_cell.length_b   1.000
_cell.length_c   1.000
_cell.angle_alpha   90.00
_cell.angle_beta   90.00
_cell.angle_gamma   90.00
#
_symmetry.space_group_name_H-M   'P 1'
#
loop_
_entity.id
_entity.type
_entity.pdbx_description
1 polymer ?
#
loop_
_entity_poly.entity_id
_entity_poly.type
_entity_poly.pdbx_seq_one_letter_code
_entity_poly.pdbx_strand_id
1 'polypeptide(L)' 'MLFISTDEGSSFQRQSISFTPDTLVFHPKEEDKLLAYCKEGMLFASTDLGRKWTLLQERVTKDKVF' A
#
# COMPACT_ATOMS: atom_id res chain seq x y z
N MET A 1 -9.77 -2.59 -3.46
CA MET A 1 -9.60 -4.04 -3.19
C MET A 1 -8.22 -4.45 -3.63
N LEU A 2 -7.54 -5.31 -2.89
CA LEU A 2 -6.21 -5.82 -3.25
C LEU A 2 -6.23 -7.35 -3.34
N PHE A 3 -5.31 -7.89 -4.13
CA PHE A 3 -5.02 -9.32 -4.20
C PHE A 3 -3.53 -9.49 -3.89
N ILE A 4 -3.23 -10.39 -2.96
CA ILE A 4 -1.88 -10.62 -2.46
C ILE A 4 -1.50 -12.06 -2.80
N SER A 5 -0.35 -12.25 -3.42
CA SER A 5 0.27 -13.56 -3.64
C SER A 5 1.66 -13.55 -3.01
N THR A 6 2.02 -14.67 -2.38
CA THR A 6 3.35 -14.92 -1.79
C THR A 6 3.99 -16.18 -2.38
N ASP A 7 3.41 -16.71 -3.45
CA ASP A 7 3.75 -17.98 -4.09
C ASP A 7 3.91 -17.78 -5.61
N GLU A 8 4.56 -16.69 -6.00
CA GLU A 8 4.85 -16.34 -7.41
C GLU A 8 3.61 -16.28 -8.31
N GLY A 9 2.45 -15.94 -7.75
CA GLY A 9 1.18 -15.85 -8.48
C GLY A 9 0.43 -17.17 -8.63
N SER A 10 0.85 -18.23 -7.93
CA SER A 10 0.12 -19.51 -7.93
C SER A 10 -1.24 -19.39 -7.21
N SER A 11 -1.35 -18.57 -6.16
CA SER A 11 -2.60 -18.29 -5.47
C SER A 11 -2.71 -16.83 -5.02
N PHE A 12 -3.95 -16.32 -4.94
CA PHE A 12 -4.22 -14.94 -4.56
C PHE A 12 -5.19 -14.87 -3.39
N GLN A 13 -4.77 -14.22 -2.31
CA GLN A 13 -5.61 -13.87 -1.18
C GLN A 13 -6.25 -12.51 -1.42
N ARG A 14 -7.58 -12.47 -1.37
CA ARG A 14 -8.35 -11.23 -1.51
C ARG A 14 -8.30 -10.44 -0.20
N GLN A 15 -7.88 -9.18 -0.28
CA GLN A 15 -7.81 -8.26 0.84
C GLN A 15 -8.79 -7.10 0.66
N SER A 16 -9.69 -6.94 1.63
CA SER A 16 -10.57 -5.77 1.70
C SER A 16 -9.80 -4.58 2.28
N ILE A 17 -9.96 -3.43 1.64
CA ILE A 17 -9.36 -2.15 2.09
C ILE A 17 -10.43 -1.07 2.01
N SER A 18 -10.36 -0.09 2.91
CA SER A 18 -11.32 1.02 3.05
C SER A 18 -11.05 2.20 2.12
N PHE A 19 -10.01 2.13 1.28
CA PHE A 19 -9.59 3.19 0.37
C PHE A 19 -9.25 2.61 -1.02
N THR A 20 -9.01 3.49 -1.99
CA THR A 20 -8.58 3.11 -3.34
C THR A 20 -7.19 3.70 -3.62
N PRO A 21 -6.13 2.88 -3.63
CA PRO A 21 -4.78 3.35 -3.93
C PRO A 21 -4.65 3.70 -5.42
N ASP A 22 -3.99 4.83 -5.71
CA ASP A 22 -3.53 5.20 -7.04
C ASP A 22 -2.14 4.59 -7.33
N THR A 23 -1.26 4.60 -6.32
CA THR A 23 0.12 4.09 -6.44
C THR A 23 0.50 3.29 -5.19
N LEU A 24 1.22 2.19 -5.39
CA LEU A 24 1.84 1.40 -4.32
C LEU A 24 3.37 1.44 -4.45
N VAL A 25 4.07 1.58 -3.33
CA VAL A 25 5.55 1.62 -3.28
C VAL A 25 6.05 0.69 -2.20
N PHE A 26 6.87 -0.29 -2.56
CA PHE A 26 7.51 -1.20 -1.61
C PHE A 26 8.76 -0.58 -0.99
N HIS A 27 9.05 -0.96 0.25
CA HIS A 27 10.33 -0.63 0.86
C HIS A 27 11.46 -1.40 0.19
N PRO A 28 12.60 -0.78 -0.15
CA PRO A 28 13.66 -1.40 -0.95
C PRO A 28 14.38 -2.59 -0.29
N LYS A 29 14.21 -2.77 1.04
CA LYS A 29 14.88 -3.84 1.80
C LYS A 29 13.93 -4.70 2.64
N GLU A 30 12.70 -4.26 2.86
CA GLU A 30 11.76 -4.93 3.77
C GLU A 30 10.52 -5.30 2.95
N GLU A 31 10.42 -6.57 2.58
CA GLU A 31 9.44 -7.08 1.61
C GLU A 31 7.98 -6.88 2.05
N ASP A 32 7.71 -6.92 3.36
CA ASP A 32 6.36 -6.76 3.90
C ASP A 32 5.94 -5.28 4.07
N LYS A 33 6.86 -4.33 3.85
CA LYS A 33 6.58 -2.90 4.04
C LYS A 33 6.25 -2.22 2.73
N LEU A 34 5.15 -1.48 2.73
CA LEU A 34 4.70 -0.73 1.57
C LEU A 34 3.87 0.50 1.95
N LEU A 35 3.91 1.47 1.05
CA LEU A 35 3.12 2.69 1.08
C LEU A 35 2.04 2.64 0.00
N ALA A 36 0.88 3.21 0.31
CA ALA A 36 -0.20 3.44 -0.62
C ALA A 36 -0.52 4.93 -0.68
N TYR A 37 -0.34 5.52 -1.86
CA TYR A 37 -0.82 6.85 -2.19
C TYR A 37 -2.22 6.74 -2.78
N CYS A 38 -3.16 7.53 -2.26
CA CYS A 38 -4.53 7.57 -2.72
C CYS A 38 -4.88 8.96 -3.28
N LYS A 39 -5.95 9.01 -4.07
CA LYS A 39 -6.60 10.28 -4.41
C LYS A 39 -6.89 11.07 -3.15
N GLU A 40 -6.91 12.39 -3.28
CA GLU A 40 -7.08 13.36 -2.18
C GLU A 40 -5.84 13.58 -1.31
N GLY A 41 -4.69 12.96 -1.63
CA GLY A 41 -3.44 13.21 -0.92
C GLY A 41 -3.28 12.39 0.36
N MET A 42 -4.04 11.30 0.51
CA MET A 42 -3.89 10.39 1.63
C MET A 42 -2.76 9.40 1.39
N LEU A 43 -1.90 9.26 2.40
CA LEU A 43 -0.80 8.29 2.44
C LEU A 43 -1.07 7.27 3.55
N PHE A 44 -1.16 6.01 3.16
CA PHE A 44 -1.26 4.89 4.09
C PHE A 44 0.03 4.07 4.06
N ALA A 45 0.34 3.44 5.19
CA ALA A 45 1.42 2.46 5.28
C ALA A 45 0.92 1.13 5.79
N SER A 46 1.58 0.07 5.32
CA SER A 46 1.42 -1.29 5.81
C SER A 46 2.81 -1.88 6.10
N THR A 47 2.88 -2.68 7.14
CA THR A 47 4.08 -3.45 7.52
C THR A 47 3.81 -4.95 7.54
N ASP A 48 2.70 -5.37 6.93
CA ASP A 48 2.22 -6.75 6.88
C ASP A 48 1.69 -7.11 5.48
N LEU A 49 2.40 -6.65 4.44
CA LEU A 49 2.15 -6.93 3.03
C LEU A 49 0.76 -6.46 2.53
N GLY A 50 0.23 -5.42 3.16
CA GLY A 50 -1.03 -4.78 2.75
C GLY A 50 -2.26 -5.40 3.38
N ARG A 51 -2.09 -6.26 4.39
CA ARG A 51 -3.20 -6.87 5.16
C ARG A 51 -3.85 -5.83 6.09
N LYS A 52 -3.03 -5.00 6.73
CA LYS A 52 -3.46 -3.87 7.57
C LYS A 52 -2.82 -2.59 7.07
N TRP A 53 -3.58 -1.51 7.22
CA TRP A 53 -3.16 -0.18 6.79
C TRP A 53 -3.36 0.81 7.92
N THR A 54 -2.40 1.72 8.04
CA THR A 54 -2.45 2.86 8.95
C THR A 54 -2.34 4.14 8.13
N LEU A 55 -3.24 5.09 8.38
CA LEU A 55 -3.16 6.42 7.79
C LEU A 55 -1.97 7.16 8.41
N LEU A 56 -1.03 7.61 7.57
CA LEU A 56 0.13 8.39 8.01
C LEU A 56 -0.08 9.90 7.82
N GLN A 57 -0.65 10.30 6.68
CA GLN A 57 -0.85 11.70 6.30
C GLN A 57 -2.06 11.85 5.36
N GLU A 58 -2.74 12.99 5.45
CA GLU A 58 -3.94 13.28 4.63
C GLU A 58 -3.67 14.27 3.48
N ARG A 59 -2.51 14.94 3.46
CA ARG A 59 -2.20 16.02 2.50
C ARG A 59 -0.79 15.91 1.92
N VAL A 60 -0.47 14.76 1.34
CA VAL A 60 0.81 14.57 0.63
C VAL A 60 0.72 15.00 -0.83
N THR A 61 1.79 15.59 -1.34
CA THR A 61 1.92 15.96 -2.75
C THR A 61 2.42 14.78 -3.57
N LYS A 62 1.80 14.53 -4.74
CA LYS A 62 2.11 13.40 -5.62
C LYS A 62 3.56 13.39 -6.14
N ASP A 63 4.24 14.53 -6.14
CA ASP A 63 5.53 14.74 -6.85
C ASP A 63 6.67 15.28 -5.96
N LYS A 64 6.61 15.12 -4.63
CA LYS A 64 7.75 15.44 -3.76
C LYS A 64 8.09 14.28 -2.84
N VAL A 65 9.08 13.50 -3.28
CA VAL A 65 9.86 12.61 -2.43
C VAL A 65 11.04 13.44 -1.91
N PHE A 66 11.14 13.64 -0.59
CA PHE A 66 12.32 14.22 0.06
C PHE A 66 13.20 13.08 0.59
#